data_AF-A0A314Z1B1-F1
#
_entry.id   AF-A0A314Z1B1-F1
#
_cell.length_a   1.000
_cell.length_b   1.000
_cell.length_c   1.000
_cell.angle_alpha   90.00
_cell.angle_beta   90.00
_cell.angle_gamma   90.00
#
_symmetry.space_group_name_H-M   'P 1'
#
loop_
_entity.id
_entity.type
_entity.pdbx_description
1 polymer ?
#
loop_
_entity_poly.entity_id
_entity_poly.type
_entity_poly.pdbx_seq_one_letter_code
_entity_poly.pdbx_strand_id
1 'polypeptide(L)'
;MYRKQKSLRKKLFPWSYDWHREEACVDDKMGEPLGPIRRCKSGIVDHAAVLRAMSRALEWTEEAYMEMVEKALDKNAELALMGSCVLVMLMKDQDVYVMNLGDSRVVLAQERPNDRHPNPNLGKDDVWHRNKSRESLVRMELDRISEESPVHNQNGQVNKINKNREISICRLKMRAVQLSTDHSTSVEEEVFRIKAEHPDDNQAILNDRVKGQLKVTRAFGAGFLKKPTCNEALLEMFRVDYVGIAPYVSCIPFVLHHRLSSSDRFLVLSSDGLYQYFSNEEVVAHVTWFMENVPEGDPAQYLIAELLFRAAKKNGMDFYELLDIPQGDRRKYHDDVSVMVVSLEGRIWRSSG
;
A
#
# COMPACT_ATOMS: atom_id res chain seq x y z
N MET A 1 -29.16 -11.75 37.42
CA MET A 1 -28.56 -10.47 37.01
C MET A 1 -27.85 -10.66 35.67
N TYR A 2 -28.51 -10.31 34.58
CA TYR A 2 -28.01 -10.46 33.21
C TYR A 2 -27.06 -9.31 32.86
N ARG A 3 -25.80 -9.63 32.52
CA ARG A 3 -24.80 -8.66 32.06
C ARG A 3 -24.79 -8.65 30.52
N LYS A 4 -25.28 -7.56 29.93
CA LYS A 4 -25.35 -7.31 28.48
C LYS A 4 -23.94 -7.24 27.87
N GLN A 5 -23.67 -8.10 26.90
CA GLN A 5 -22.52 -8.01 25.99
C GLN A 5 -22.83 -6.95 24.92
N LYS A 6 -22.10 -5.82 24.93
CA LYS A 6 -22.19 -4.78 23.90
C LYS A 6 -21.49 -5.28 22.63
N SER A 7 -22.30 -5.70 21.66
CA SER A 7 -21.89 -5.90 20.27
C SER A 7 -21.55 -4.54 19.64
N LEU A 8 -20.26 -4.26 19.42
CA LEU A 8 -19.80 -3.17 18.57
C LEU A 8 -19.84 -3.64 17.11
N ARG A 9 -21.05 -3.72 16.53
CA ARG A 9 -21.20 -3.70 15.07
C ARG A 9 -20.73 -2.33 14.58
N LYS A 10 -19.47 -2.23 14.14
CA LYS A 10 -18.98 -1.10 13.35
C LYS A 10 -19.88 -1.00 12.11
N LYS A 11 -20.62 0.10 11.99
CA LYS A 11 -21.40 0.42 10.79
C LYS A 11 -20.40 0.69 9.66
N LEU A 12 -20.05 -0.35 8.92
CA LEU A 12 -19.33 -0.23 7.65
C LEU A 12 -20.31 0.34 6.63
N PHE A 13 -19.93 1.43 5.97
CA PHE A 13 -20.69 1.99 4.85
C PHE A 13 -20.71 0.97 3.71
N PRO A 14 -21.87 0.50 3.25
CA PRO A 14 -21.94 -0.35 2.06
C PRO A 14 -21.65 0.52 0.84
N TRP A 15 -20.52 0.29 0.18
CA TRP A 15 -20.25 0.82 -1.15
C TRP A 15 -20.71 -0.25 -2.15
N SER A 16 -21.90 -0.10 -2.74
CA SER A 16 -22.36 -0.94 -3.86
C SER A 16 -22.31 -0.12 -5.14
N TYR A 17 -21.52 -0.56 -6.12
CA TYR A 17 -21.51 0.04 -7.45
C TYR A 17 -22.36 -0.78 -8.42
N ASP A 18 -23.22 -0.08 -9.15
CA ASP A 18 -24.02 -0.60 -10.24
C ASP A 18 -23.44 -0.04 -11.55
N TRP A 19 -23.01 -0.92 -12.45
CA TRP A 19 -22.38 -0.54 -13.72
C TRP A 19 -23.37 0.10 -14.70
N HIS A 20 -24.67 -0.05 -14.45
CA HIS A 20 -25.74 0.43 -15.31
C HIS A 20 -26.32 1.75 -14.78
N ARG A 21 -25.63 2.86 -15.07
CA ARG A 21 -26.28 4.18 -15.04
C ARG A 21 -25.93 5.02 -16.27
N GLU A 22 -25.85 4.35 -17.42
CA GLU A 22 -25.95 4.98 -18.72
C GLU A 22 -27.19 4.45 -19.44
N GLU A 23 -28.37 4.85 -18.97
CA GLU A 23 -29.55 4.91 -19.82
C GLU A 23 -30.25 6.26 -19.60
N ALA A 24 -30.33 7.04 -20.67
CA ALA A 24 -31.09 8.27 -20.72
C ALA A 24 -32.57 7.96 -20.47
N CYS A 25 -33.21 8.69 -19.55
CA CYS A 25 -34.66 8.67 -19.44
C CYS A 25 -35.21 10.08 -19.20
N VAL A 26 -36.27 10.32 -19.93
CA VAL A 26 -36.98 11.56 -20.21
C VAL A 26 -37.85 11.97 -19.00
N ASP A 27 -38.12 13.27 -18.95
CA ASP A 27 -39.01 14.00 -18.04
C ASP A 27 -40.38 13.32 -17.80
N ASP A 28 -40.78 13.11 -16.54
CA ASP A 28 -42.14 13.42 -16.03
C ASP A 28 -42.22 13.44 -14.48
N LYS A 29 -43.25 14.11 -13.98
CA LYS A 29 -43.39 14.84 -12.71
C LYS A 29 -43.77 14.06 -11.43
N MET A 30 -43.42 14.73 -10.33
CA MET A 30 -44.17 14.96 -9.06
C MET A 30 -44.16 13.90 -7.93
N GLY A 31 -43.56 14.32 -6.80
CA GLY A 31 -43.73 13.76 -5.44
C GLY A 31 -42.67 14.29 -4.45
N GLU A 32 -43.06 15.14 -3.49
CA GLU A 32 -42.22 15.64 -2.37
C GLU A 32 -42.22 14.68 -1.15
N PRO A 33 -41.48 14.93 -0.04
CA PRO A 33 -40.04 14.77 0.08
C PRO A 33 -39.64 13.83 1.24
N LEU A 34 -38.65 12.97 1.05
CA LEU A 34 -38.05 12.17 2.14
C LEU A 34 -36.56 12.51 2.30
N GLY A 35 -36.28 13.36 3.31
CA GLY A 35 -34.97 13.55 3.95
C GLY A 35 -33.90 14.27 3.12
N PRO A 36 -32.84 14.82 3.76
CA PRO A 36 -31.74 15.45 3.04
C PRO A 36 -30.88 14.34 2.41
N ILE A 37 -31.33 13.81 1.28
CA ILE A 37 -30.43 13.17 0.32
C ILE A 37 -29.43 14.27 -0.03
N ARG A 38 -28.17 14.13 0.40
CA ARG A 38 -27.07 14.93 -0.14
C ARG A 38 -27.08 14.67 -1.65
N ARG A 39 -27.82 15.48 -2.41
CA ARG A 39 -27.70 15.56 -3.86
C ARG A 39 -26.25 15.95 -4.11
N CYS A 40 -25.42 14.96 -4.42
CA CYS A 40 -24.11 15.20 -4.99
C CYS A 40 -24.40 16.04 -6.24
N LYS A 41 -24.02 17.32 -6.23
CA LYS A 41 -24.18 18.18 -7.40
C LYS A 41 -23.35 17.51 -8.49
N SER A 42 -24.01 16.88 -9.45
CA SER A 42 -23.39 16.38 -10.67
C SER A 42 -22.99 17.59 -11.50
N GLY A 43 -21.86 18.18 -11.13
CA GLY A 43 -21.17 19.20 -11.90
C GLY A 43 -19.84 18.65 -12.38
N ILE A 44 -19.33 19.20 -13.47
CA ILE A 44 -17.99 18.89 -13.98
C ILE A 44 -16.99 19.05 -12.82
N VAL A 45 -16.27 17.99 -12.49
CA VAL A 45 -15.25 18.01 -11.43
C VAL A 45 -13.96 18.55 -12.05
N ASP A 46 -13.44 19.65 -11.51
CA ASP A 46 -12.08 20.11 -11.83
C ASP A 46 -11.07 19.22 -11.10
N HIS A 47 -10.66 18.13 -11.77
CA HIS A 47 -9.69 17.17 -11.24
C HIS A 47 -8.36 17.85 -10.88
N ALA A 48 -7.94 18.86 -11.65
CA ALA A 48 -6.70 19.58 -11.39
C ALA A 48 -6.79 20.42 -10.11
N ALA A 49 -7.96 21.01 -9.82
CA ALA A 49 -8.18 21.70 -8.54
C ALA A 49 -8.11 20.73 -7.34
N VAL A 50 -8.62 19.51 -7.48
CA VAL A 50 -8.53 18.48 -6.43
C VAL A 50 -7.06 18.10 -6.19
N LEU A 51 -6.30 17.80 -7.24
CA LEU A 51 -4.87 17.47 -7.12
C LEU A 51 -4.08 18.63 -6.49
N ARG A 52 -4.30 19.87 -6.94
CA ARG A 52 -3.68 21.07 -6.32
C ARG A 52 -4.08 21.25 -4.86
N ALA A 53 -5.31 20.90 -4.47
CA ALA A 53 -5.73 20.96 -3.08
C ALA A 53 -5.01 19.93 -2.22
N MET A 54 -4.78 18.72 -2.73
CA MET A 54 -3.99 17.69 -2.04
C MET A 54 -2.53 18.13 -1.83
N SER A 55 -1.87 18.64 -2.88
CA SER A 55 -0.49 19.15 -2.77
C SER A 55 -0.39 20.31 -1.78
N ARG A 56 -1.30 21.29 -1.83
CA ARG A 56 -1.30 22.43 -0.89
C ARG A 56 -1.56 22.00 0.55
N ALA A 57 -2.39 20.99 0.77
CA ALA A 57 -2.62 20.47 2.12
C ALA A 57 -1.32 19.88 2.71
N LEU A 58 -0.52 19.17 1.91
CA LEU A 58 0.78 18.65 2.35
C LEU A 58 1.78 19.78 2.60
N GLU A 59 1.86 20.76 1.69
CA GLU A 59 2.72 21.93 1.80
C GLU A 59 2.45 22.72 3.10
N TRP A 60 1.19 23.08 3.37
CA TRP A 60 0.82 23.78 4.61
C TRP A 60 1.10 22.96 5.87
N THR A 61 0.93 21.64 5.80
CA THR A 61 1.22 20.76 6.94
C THR A 61 2.73 20.71 7.20
N GLU A 62 3.55 20.67 6.14
CA GLU A 62 5.01 20.68 6.23
C GLU A 62 5.51 22.01 6.80
N GLU A 63 4.99 23.15 6.30
CA GLU A 63 5.36 24.47 6.79
C GLU A 63 5.07 24.61 8.29
N ALA A 64 3.86 24.24 8.71
CA ALA A 64 3.47 24.27 10.12
C ALA A 64 4.32 23.33 10.99
N TYR A 65 4.67 22.15 10.48
CA TYR A 65 5.55 21.21 11.19
C TYR A 65 6.97 21.78 11.32
N MET A 66 7.55 22.32 10.24
CA MET A 66 8.89 22.87 10.26
C MET A 66 8.99 24.12 11.16
N GLU A 67 7.97 24.97 11.18
CA GLU A 67 7.90 26.11 12.13
C GLU A 67 7.87 25.62 13.58
N MET A 68 7.14 24.54 13.87
CA MET A 68 7.12 23.92 15.20
C MET A 68 8.50 23.35 15.57
N VAL A 69 9.15 22.65 14.64
CA VAL A 69 10.50 22.08 14.84
C VAL A 69 11.48 23.20 15.18
N GLU A 70 11.51 24.28 14.39
CA GLU A 70 12.42 25.42 14.59
C GLU A 70 12.26 26.05 15.97
N LYS A 71 11.02 26.24 16.45
CA LYS A 71 10.76 26.76 17.80
C LYS A 71 11.19 25.81 18.92
N ALA A 72 11.33 24.52 18.63
CA ALA A 72 11.66 23.48 19.59
C ALA A 72 13.10 22.96 19.48
N LEU A 73 13.92 23.45 18.53
CA LEU A 73 15.26 22.92 18.26
C LEU A 73 16.16 22.87 19.50
N ASP A 74 16.15 23.92 20.32
CA ASP A 74 16.98 24.00 21.54
C ASP A 74 16.62 22.96 22.61
N LYS A 75 15.39 22.45 22.57
CA LYS A 75 14.88 21.50 23.58
C LYS A 75 14.88 20.07 23.04
N ASN A 76 14.42 19.90 21.80
CA ASN A 76 14.15 18.61 21.17
C ASN A 76 14.68 18.61 19.73
N ALA A 77 16.00 18.69 19.56
CA ALA A 77 16.64 18.65 18.24
C ALA A 77 16.32 17.36 17.45
N GLU A 78 15.97 16.27 18.13
CA GLU A 78 15.55 15.00 17.50
C GLU A 78 14.34 15.17 16.56
N LEU A 79 13.48 16.16 16.77
CA LEU A 79 12.35 16.45 15.87
C LEU A 79 12.82 16.82 14.45
N ALA A 80 14.02 17.37 14.31
CA ALA A 80 14.62 17.65 13.01
C ALA A 80 15.04 16.39 12.25
N LEU A 81 15.31 15.28 12.97
CA LEU A 81 15.60 13.96 12.37
C LEU A 81 14.33 13.25 11.92
N MET A 82 13.21 13.51 12.59
CA MET A 82 11.95 12.82 12.32
C MET A 82 11.41 13.19 10.95
N GLY A 83 11.01 12.17 10.19
CA GLY A 83 10.37 12.32 8.90
C GLY A 83 9.49 11.12 8.57
N SER A 84 8.67 11.24 7.52
CA SER A 84 7.73 10.19 7.14
C SER A 84 7.42 10.22 5.64
N CYS A 85 7.19 9.03 5.08
CA CYS A 85 6.54 8.87 3.79
C CYS A 85 5.03 9.12 3.93
N VAL A 86 4.42 9.71 2.92
CA VAL A 86 2.99 10.03 2.91
C VAL A 86 2.35 9.47 1.65
N LEU A 87 1.42 8.54 1.83
CA LEU A 87 0.60 7.99 0.76
C LEU A 87 -0.88 8.24 1.06
N VAL A 88 -1.54 8.97 0.17
CA VAL A 88 -2.96 9.32 0.30
C VAL A 88 -3.69 8.91 -0.96
N MET A 89 -4.81 8.22 -0.79
CA MET A 89 -5.76 7.94 -1.87
C MET A 89 -7.13 8.50 -1.49
N LEU A 90 -7.66 9.37 -2.34
CA LEU A 90 -9.02 9.86 -2.28
C LEU A 90 -9.81 9.21 -3.41
N MET A 91 -10.89 8.52 -3.07
CA MET A 91 -11.79 7.92 -4.04
C MET A 91 -13.16 8.60 -3.94
N LYS A 92 -13.65 9.13 -5.05
CA LYS A 92 -14.99 9.68 -5.17
C LYS A 92 -15.60 9.18 -6.47
N ASP A 93 -16.69 8.45 -6.34
CA ASP A 93 -17.37 7.81 -7.44
C ASP A 93 -16.44 6.91 -8.27
N GLN A 94 -16.22 7.21 -9.56
CA GLN A 94 -15.23 6.54 -10.43
C GLN A 94 -13.84 7.19 -10.40
N ASP A 95 -13.68 8.33 -9.73
CA ASP A 95 -12.45 9.08 -9.71
C ASP A 95 -11.58 8.69 -8.52
N VAL A 96 -10.35 8.28 -8.82
CA VAL A 96 -9.30 7.97 -7.85
C VAL A 96 -8.21 9.02 -7.97
N TYR A 97 -7.88 9.67 -6.86
CA TYR A 97 -6.79 10.62 -6.74
C TYR A 97 -5.74 10.03 -5.81
N VAL A 98 -4.50 9.98 -6.26
CA VAL A 98 -3.36 9.47 -5.49
C VAL A 98 -2.37 10.61 -5.27
N MET A 99 -1.87 10.73 -4.04
CA MET A 99 -0.74 11.58 -3.69
C MET A 99 0.31 10.73 -2.98
N ASN A 100 1.52 10.69 -3.52
CA ASN A 100 2.65 9.94 -2.95
C ASN A 100 3.83 10.87 -2.66
N LEU A 101 4.42 10.70 -1.48
CA LEU A 101 5.67 11.32 -1.05
C LEU A 101 6.51 10.24 -0.35
N GLY A 102 7.65 9.87 -0.93
CA GLY A 102 8.44 8.71 -0.52
C GLY A 102 8.22 7.49 -1.43
N ASP A 103 8.43 6.30 -0.89
CA ASP A 103 8.56 5.02 -1.59
C ASP A 103 7.43 4.01 -1.29
N SER A 104 6.37 4.46 -0.62
CA SER A 104 5.11 3.71 -0.54
C SER A 104 4.42 3.66 -1.90
N ARG A 105 3.56 2.66 -2.13
CA ARG A 105 2.95 2.43 -3.44
C ARG A 105 1.44 2.21 -3.41
N VAL A 106 0.79 2.62 -4.50
CA VAL A 106 -0.57 2.20 -4.86
C VAL A 106 -0.51 1.36 -6.13
N VAL A 107 -1.05 0.13 -6.07
CA VAL A 107 -1.14 -0.78 -7.21
C VAL A 107 -2.61 -1.12 -7.49
N LEU A 108 -3.05 -0.83 -8.71
CA LEU A 108 -4.35 -1.19 -9.26
C LEU A 108 -4.27 -2.56 -9.92
N ALA A 109 -5.19 -3.45 -9.57
CA ALA A 109 -5.39 -4.72 -10.24
C ALA A 109 -6.44 -4.59 -11.34
N GLN A 110 -6.01 -4.81 -12.57
CA GLN A 110 -6.83 -4.73 -13.77
C GLN A 110 -6.93 -6.11 -14.42
N GLU A 111 -8.14 -6.56 -14.74
CA GLU A 111 -8.35 -7.80 -15.48
C GLU A 111 -7.85 -7.63 -16.92
N ARG A 112 -7.07 -8.60 -17.41
CA ARG A 112 -6.61 -8.58 -18.80
C ARG A 112 -7.79 -8.90 -19.72
N PRO A 113 -7.99 -8.15 -20.81
CA PRO A 113 -8.89 -8.58 -21.87
C PRO A 113 -8.35 -9.91 -22.42
N ASN A 114 -9.11 -10.98 -22.21
CA ASN A 114 -8.77 -12.27 -22.77
C ASN A 114 -8.98 -12.22 -24.28
N ASP A 115 -7.94 -12.51 -25.08
CA ASP A 115 -8.11 -13.02 -26.45
C ASP A 115 -8.68 -14.46 -26.37
N ARG A 116 -9.90 -14.61 -25.86
CA ARG A 116 -10.62 -15.88 -25.86
C ARG A 116 -11.56 -15.89 -27.04
N HIS A 117 -11.06 -16.36 -28.18
CA HIS A 117 -11.93 -17.11 -29.09
C HIS A 117 -12.51 -18.30 -28.30
N PRO A 118 -13.85 -18.47 -28.26
CA PRO A 118 -14.43 -19.66 -27.65
C PRO A 118 -14.15 -20.83 -28.59
N ASN A 119 -13.18 -21.68 -28.24
CA ASN A 119 -13.02 -22.97 -28.88
C ASN A 119 -14.10 -23.91 -28.29
N PRO A 120 -15.09 -24.40 -29.07
CA PRO A 120 -16.29 -25.06 -28.52
C PRO A 120 -16.07 -26.44 -27.89
N ASN A 121 -14.83 -26.95 -27.83
CA ASN A 121 -14.57 -28.38 -27.60
C ASN A 121 -13.93 -28.73 -26.24
N LEU A 122 -14.10 -27.89 -25.21
CA LEU A 122 -13.74 -28.25 -23.83
C LEU A 122 -14.95 -28.12 -22.88
N GLY A 123 -16.10 -28.64 -23.34
CA GLY A 123 -17.29 -28.79 -22.52
C GLY A 123 -17.39 -30.23 -22.02
N LYS A 124 -17.38 -30.39 -20.69
CA LYS A 124 -17.52 -31.62 -19.87
C LYS A 124 -16.19 -32.13 -19.32
N ASP A 125 -15.78 -31.56 -18.19
CA ASP A 125 -15.06 -32.28 -17.11
C ASP A 125 -15.01 -31.49 -15.78
N ASP A 126 -15.57 -30.27 -15.70
CA ASP A 126 -15.45 -29.40 -14.51
C ASP A 126 -16.48 -29.61 -13.37
N VAL A 127 -17.24 -30.72 -13.36
CA VAL A 127 -18.34 -30.89 -12.38
C VAL A 127 -18.01 -31.83 -11.22
N TRP A 128 -16.86 -32.51 -11.20
CA TRP A 128 -16.67 -33.63 -10.25
C TRP A 128 -15.47 -33.61 -9.30
N HIS A 129 -14.92 -32.44 -8.96
CA HIS A 129 -14.05 -32.30 -7.77
C HIS A 129 -14.29 -31.01 -6.97
N ARG A 130 -15.54 -30.52 -6.94
CA ARG A 130 -15.90 -29.26 -6.28
C ARG A 130 -16.50 -29.44 -4.87
N ASN A 131 -16.16 -30.50 -4.14
CA ASN A 131 -16.59 -30.70 -2.75
C ASN A 131 -15.67 -31.67 -2.02
N LYS A 132 -14.55 -31.19 -1.47
CA LYS A 132 -13.91 -31.78 -0.28
C LYS A 132 -13.02 -30.72 0.39
N SER A 133 -13.48 -30.25 1.55
CA SER A 133 -12.69 -29.70 2.66
C SER A 133 -11.82 -28.45 2.38
N ARG A 134 -12.40 -27.36 1.87
CA ARG A 134 -11.70 -26.09 1.64
C ARG A 134 -11.67 -25.11 2.82
N GLU A 135 -12.46 -25.33 3.87
CA GLU A 135 -12.38 -24.56 5.14
C GLU A 135 -11.21 -25.00 6.03
N SER A 136 -10.65 -26.19 5.78
CA SER A 136 -9.59 -26.78 6.60
C SER A 136 -8.22 -26.13 6.39
N LEU A 137 -7.93 -25.52 5.23
CA LEU A 137 -6.57 -25.11 4.87
C LEU A 137 -6.15 -23.80 5.56
N VAL A 138 -7.08 -22.88 5.77
CA VAL A 138 -6.81 -21.59 6.41
C VAL A 138 -6.96 -21.68 7.93
N ARG A 139 -7.91 -22.49 8.44
CA ARG A 139 -7.97 -22.79 9.88
C ARG A 139 -6.73 -23.53 10.35
N MET A 140 -6.19 -24.48 9.57
CA MET A 140 -4.97 -25.22 9.94
C MET A 140 -3.69 -24.37 9.90
N GLU A 141 -3.67 -23.22 9.22
CA GLU A 141 -2.50 -22.32 9.17
C GLU A 141 -2.58 -21.19 10.21
N LEU A 142 -3.79 -20.85 10.69
CA LEU A 142 -4.01 -20.00 11.87
C LEU A 142 -4.03 -20.78 13.20
N ASP A 143 -4.51 -22.03 13.21
CA ASP A 143 -4.57 -22.90 14.41
C ASP A 143 -3.22 -23.60 14.71
N ARG A 144 -2.26 -23.61 13.77
CA ARG A 144 -0.87 -24.03 14.04
C ARG A 144 -0.12 -23.10 15.01
N ILE A 145 -0.76 -22.01 15.43
CA ILE A 145 -0.31 -21.11 16.51
C ILE A 145 -0.52 -21.75 17.91
N SER A 146 -1.11 -22.95 18.02
CA SER A 146 -1.21 -23.69 19.27
C SER A 146 -0.73 -25.14 19.08
N GLU A 147 0.54 -25.38 19.41
CA GLU A 147 1.18 -26.69 19.66
C GLU A 147 1.21 -27.72 18.51
N GLU A 148 2.40 -27.97 17.93
CA GLU A 148 3.12 -29.27 17.97
C GLU A 148 4.22 -29.38 16.88
N SER A 149 5.34 -29.99 17.29
CA SER A 149 6.57 -30.29 16.54
C SER A 149 6.40 -31.41 15.48
N PRO A 150 7.38 -31.60 14.56
CA PRO A 150 7.11 -31.99 13.18
C PRO A 150 7.09 -33.50 12.93
N VAL A 151 6.05 -33.99 12.25
CA VAL A 151 6.10 -35.24 11.50
C VAL A 151 5.89 -34.95 10.02
N HIS A 152 6.92 -35.32 9.25
CA HIS A 152 7.06 -35.27 7.80
C HIS A 152 5.74 -35.44 7.02
N ASN A 153 5.24 -34.36 6.42
CA ASN A 153 3.96 -34.38 5.70
C ASN A 153 4.16 -34.05 4.21
N GLN A 154 4.26 -35.09 3.37
CA GLN A 154 4.40 -34.99 1.91
C GLN A 154 3.23 -34.24 1.24
N ASN A 155 2.08 -34.17 1.91
CA ASN A 155 0.89 -33.43 1.46
C ASN A 155 1.08 -31.90 1.46
N GLY A 156 1.96 -31.36 2.31
CA GLY A 156 2.23 -29.92 2.34
C GLY A 156 2.96 -29.44 1.08
N GLN A 157 3.82 -30.28 0.52
CA GLN A 157 4.59 -29.96 -0.68
C GLN A 157 3.73 -29.99 -1.94
N VAL A 158 2.80 -30.94 -2.06
CA VAL A 158 1.84 -31.02 -3.17
C VAL A 158 0.84 -29.85 -3.14
N ASN A 159 0.34 -29.48 -1.95
CA ASN A 159 -0.54 -28.31 -1.80
C ASN A 159 0.16 -26.99 -2.13
N LYS A 160 1.45 -26.85 -1.77
CA LYS A 160 2.25 -25.67 -2.11
C LYS A 160 2.51 -25.56 -3.61
N ILE A 161 2.73 -26.68 -4.30
CA ILE A 161 2.89 -26.73 -5.76
C ILE A 161 1.59 -26.31 -6.46
N ASN A 162 0.43 -26.81 -6.00
CA ASN A 162 -0.87 -26.43 -6.55
C ASN A 162 -1.17 -24.94 -6.33
N LYS A 163 -0.91 -24.41 -5.12
CA LYS A 163 -1.05 -22.98 -4.81
C LYS A 163 -0.18 -22.11 -5.72
N ASN A 164 1.10 -22.46 -5.89
CA ASN A 164 2.00 -21.71 -6.78
C ASN A 164 1.53 -21.73 -8.24
N ARG A 165 0.96 -22.85 -8.70
CA ARG A 165 0.39 -22.97 -10.04
C ARG A 165 -0.86 -22.08 -10.19
N GLU A 166 -1.75 -22.05 -9.21
CA GLU A 166 -2.95 -21.21 -9.22
C GLU A 166 -2.61 -19.71 -9.15
N ILE A 167 -1.62 -19.31 -8.33
CA ILE A 167 -1.11 -17.92 -8.30
C ILE A 167 -0.52 -17.55 -9.66
N SER A 168 0.18 -18.47 -10.32
CA SER A 168 0.73 -18.24 -11.67
C SER A 168 -0.39 -18.00 -12.70
N ILE A 169 -1.52 -18.69 -12.57
CA ILE A 169 -2.71 -18.44 -13.41
C ILE A 169 -3.27 -17.05 -13.12
N CYS A 170 -3.33 -16.62 -11.85
CA CYS A 170 -3.78 -15.27 -11.48
C CYS A 170 -2.88 -14.18 -12.09
N ARG A 171 -1.54 -14.39 -12.16
CA ARG A 171 -0.60 -13.49 -12.85
C ARG A 171 -0.88 -13.35 -14.35
N LEU A 172 -1.47 -14.38 -14.98
CA LEU A 172 -1.86 -14.32 -16.39
C LEU A 172 -3.19 -13.59 -16.58
N LYS A 173 -4.13 -13.77 -15.65
CA LYS A 173 -5.47 -13.14 -15.68
C LYS A 173 -5.45 -11.65 -15.34
N MET A 174 -4.59 -11.24 -14.42
CA MET A 174 -4.55 -9.86 -13.92
C MET A 174 -3.26 -9.13 -14.34
N ARG A 175 -3.39 -7.82 -14.52
CA ARG A 175 -2.30 -6.87 -14.72
C ARG A 175 -2.20 -5.98 -13.48
N ALA A 176 -0.98 -5.77 -13.00
CA ALA A 176 -0.68 -4.77 -12.00
C ALA A 176 -0.36 -3.43 -12.67
N VAL A 177 -1.02 -2.35 -12.25
CA VAL A 177 -0.78 -0.98 -12.72
C VAL A 177 -0.44 -0.12 -11.51
N GLN A 178 0.81 0.34 -11.42
CA GLN A 178 1.23 1.23 -10.34
C GLN A 178 0.70 2.64 -10.60
N LEU A 179 -0.02 3.21 -9.63
CA LEU A 179 -0.62 4.55 -9.69
C LEU A 179 0.19 5.61 -8.93
N SER A 180 1.37 5.24 -8.41
CA SER A 180 2.29 6.11 -7.68
C SER A 180 3.68 6.07 -8.33
N THR A 181 4.47 7.12 -8.13
CA THR A 181 5.91 7.13 -8.46
C THR A 181 6.71 7.02 -7.19
N ASP A 182 7.68 6.10 -7.16
CA ASP A 182 8.58 5.93 -6.01
C ASP A 182 9.56 7.10 -5.93
N HIS A 183 9.80 7.59 -4.72
CA HIS A 183 10.79 8.63 -4.45
C HIS A 183 11.91 8.08 -3.56
N SER A 184 12.82 7.35 -4.17
CA SER A 184 13.98 6.75 -3.50
C SER A 184 15.22 6.79 -4.39
N THR A 185 16.37 6.49 -3.81
CA THR A 185 17.66 6.43 -4.53
C THR A 185 17.75 5.27 -5.53
N SER A 186 16.81 4.31 -5.50
CA SER A 186 16.70 3.30 -6.55
C SER A 186 16.12 3.85 -7.86
N VAL A 187 15.54 5.05 -7.84
CA VAL A 187 15.01 5.74 -9.03
C VAL A 187 16.10 6.65 -9.60
N GLU A 188 16.59 6.32 -10.79
CA GLU A 188 17.71 7.02 -11.43
C GLU A 188 17.43 8.50 -11.65
N GLU A 189 16.18 8.85 -12.01
CA GLU A 189 15.75 10.23 -12.21
C GLU A 189 15.84 11.06 -10.93
N GLU A 190 15.54 10.47 -9.76
CA GLU A 190 15.64 11.18 -8.48
C GLU A 190 17.11 11.35 -8.05
N VAL A 191 17.95 10.34 -8.29
CA VAL A 191 19.40 10.44 -8.06
C VAL A 191 20.02 11.52 -8.95
N PHE A 192 19.64 11.56 -10.23
CA PHE A 192 20.09 12.57 -11.17
C PHE A 192 19.62 13.97 -10.75
N ARG A 193 18.35 14.11 -10.36
CA ARG A 193 17.79 15.37 -9.85
C ARG A 193 18.61 15.91 -8.68
N ILE A 194 18.85 15.09 -7.65
CA ILE A 194 19.60 15.53 -6.45
C ILE A 194 21.03 15.96 -6.83
N LYS A 195 21.73 15.20 -7.68
CA LYS A 195 23.08 15.55 -8.15
C LYS A 195 23.10 16.84 -8.97
N ALA A 196 22.07 17.08 -9.79
CA ALA A 196 21.96 18.29 -10.59
C ALA A 196 21.62 19.53 -9.74
N GLU A 197 20.84 19.37 -8.67
CA GLU A 197 20.54 20.41 -7.69
C GLU A 197 21.75 20.76 -6.80
N HIS A 198 22.71 19.84 -6.64
CA HIS A 198 23.89 19.98 -5.79
C HIS A 198 25.20 19.69 -6.56
N PRO A 199 25.55 20.48 -7.59
CA PRO A 199 26.72 20.23 -8.43
C PRO A 199 28.04 20.34 -7.67
N ASP A 200 28.06 21.11 -6.57
CA ASP A 200 29.24 21.34 -5.74
C ASP A 200 29.44 20.26 -4.66
N ASP A 201 28.51 19.32 -4.51
CA ASP A 201 28.55 18.26 -3.50
C ASP A 201 28.58 16.87 -4.14
N ASN A 202 29.78 16.32 -4.30
CA ASN A 202 29.97 14.97 -4.82
C ASN A 202 29.50 13.86 -3.85
N GLN A 203 29.17 14.19 -2.61
CA GLN A 203 28.63 13.29 -1.59
C GLN A 203 27.11 13.47 -1.38
N ALA A 204 26.41 14.21 -2.26
CA ALA A 204 24.96 14.38 -2.18
C ALA A 204 24.22 13.03 -2.13
N ILE A 205 24.74 12.03 -2.85
CA ILE A 205 24.33 10.62 -2.78
C ILE A 205 25.54 9.77 -2.40
N LEU A 206 25.50 9.13 -1.23
CA LEU A 206 26.56 8.29 -0.69
C LEU A 206 25.96 6.95 -0.26
N ASN A 207 26.58 5.83 -0.66
CA ASN A 207 26.14 4.47 -0.34
C ASN A 207 24.66 4.21 -0.66
N ASP A 208 24.19 4.65 -1.84
CA ASP A 208 22.78 4.53 -2.26
C ASP A 208 21.81 5.22 -1.27
N ARG A 209 22.24 6.33 -0.66
CA ARG A 209 21.45 7.11 0.29
C ARG A 209 21.74 8.60 0.15
N VAL A 210 20.72 9.44 0.34
CA VAL A 210 20.85 10.90 0.40
C VAL A 210 21.72 11.28 1.59
N LYS A 211 22.89 11.89 1.32
CA LYS A 211 23.95 12.18 2.31
C LYS A 211 24.34 10.99 3.20
N GLY A 212 24.14 9.75 2.73
CA GLY A 212 24.37 8.53 3.51
C GLY A 212 23.26 8.20 4.53
N GLN A 213 22.21 9.02 4.64
CA GLN A 213 21.26 8.98 5.76
C GLN A 213 19.88 8.44 5.42
N LEU A 214 19.33 8.71 4.23
CA LEU A 214 17.98 8.27 3.85
C LEU A 214 17.99 7.61 2.47
N LYS A 215 17.25 6.52 2.30
CA LYS A 215 16.98 5.94 0.97
C LYS A 215 15.90 6.72 0.22
N VAL A 216 14.96 7.33 0.95
CA VAL A 216 13.93 8.18 0.36
C VAL A 216 14.51 9.53 -0.07
N THR A 217 14.10 9.99 -1.23
CA THR A 217 14.55 11.26 -1.84
C THR A 217 13.56 12.40 -1.62
N ARG A 218 12.33 12.04 -1.21
CA ARG A 218 11.27 12.97 -0.84
C ARG A 218 10.56 12.47 0.41
N ALA A 219 10.35 13.34 1.38
CA ALA A 219 9.72 13.00 2.65
C ALA A 219 9.13 14.23 3.33
N PHE A 220 8.12 13.99 4.16
CA PHE A 220 7.63 14.97 5.12
C PHE A 220 8.60 15.06 6.30
N GLY A 221 8.87 16.25 6.84
CA GLY A 221 9.86 16.44 7.90
C GLY A 221 11.29 16.20 7.41
N ALA A 222 12.13 15.47 8.15
CA ALA A 222 13.56 15.30 7.85
C ALA A 222 14.29 16.65 7.69
N GLY A 223 14.02 17.57 8.63
CA GLY A 223 14.51 18.94 8.61
C GLY A 223 16.03 19.05 8.48
N PHE A 224 16.79 18.10 9.04
CA PHE A 224 18.25 18.05 8.94
C PHE A 224 18.80 17.92 7.51
N LEU A 225 17.99 17.42 6.56
CA LEU A 225 18.34 17.39 5.12
C LEU A 225 17.71 18.54 4.33
N LYS A 226 16.86 19.36 4.96
CA LYS A 226 16.15 20.47 4.32
C LYS A 226 16.70 21.84 4.67
N LYS A 227 17.21 22.03 5.88
CA LYS A 227 17.74 23.30 6.36
C LYS A 227 19.05 23.10 7.13
N PRO A 228 20.11 23.88 6.86
CA PRO A 228 21.36 23.84 7.61
C PRO A 228 21.16 24.06 9.12
N THR A 229 20.29 24.99 9.51
CA THR A 229 19.97 25.30 10.91
C THR A 229 19.44 24.07 11.67
N CYS A 230 18.60 23.26 11.02
CA CYS A 230 18.11 22.02 11.59
C CYS A 230 19.21 20.97 11.75
N ASN A 231 20.19 20.93 10.85
CA ASN A 231 21.34 20.03 10.93
C ASN A 231 22.32 20.47 12.03
N GLU A 232 22.61 21.77 12.13
CA GLU A 232 23.52 22.33 13.14
C GLU A 232 23.00 22.15 14.57
N ALA A 233 21.68 22.15 14.76
CA ALA A 233 21.07 21.90 16.07
C ALA A 233 21.28 20.46 16.58
N LEU A 234 21.66 19.51 15.71
CA LEU A 234 21.88 18.12 16.11
C LEU A 234 23.20 17.94 16.86
N LEU A 235 23.28 16.84 17.63
CA LEU A 235 24.54 16.34 18.15
C LEU A 235 25.49 15.98 17.00
N GLU A 236 26.79 16.19 17.19
CA GLU A 236 27.82 16.01 16.17
C GLU A 236 27.73 14.65 15.45
N MET A 237 27.40 13.57 16.17
CA MET A 237 27.25 12.23 15.60
C MET A 237 26.09 12.07 14.59
N PHE A 238 25.11 12.97 14.61
CA PHE A 238 23.94 12.95 13.70
C PHE A 238 24.01 14.02 12.61
N ARG A 239 25.02 14.90 12.65
CA ARG A 239 25.19 15.93 11.64
C ARG A 239 25.63 15.32 10.32
N VAL A 240 25.05 15.81 9.23
CA VAL A 240 25.59 15.60 7.89
C VAL A 240 26.51 16.74 7.50
N ASP A 241 27.45 16.46 6.60
CA ASP A 241 28.24 17.50 5.93
C ASP A 241 27.34 18.25 4.94
N TYR A 242 26.64 19.28 5.42
CA TYR A 242 25.66 20.03 4.64
C TYR A 242 26.35 21.11 3.80
N VAL A 243 26.24 21.05 2.48
CA VAL A 243 26.89 21.99 1.56
C VAL A 243 25.85 22.96 1.01
N GLY A 244 26.05 24.26 1.26
CA GLY A 244 25.14 25.31 0.80
C GLY A 244 23.84 25.38 1.63
N ILE A 245 22.76 25.83 1.00
CA ILE A 245 21.45 26.05 1.64
C ILE A 245 20.31 25.31 0.94
N ALA A 246 20.61 24.59 -0.14
CA ALA A 246 19.62 23.87 -0.92
C ALA A 246 19.20 22.57 -0.20
N PRO A 247 17.91 22.21 -0.18
CA PRO A 247 17.43 21.00 0.47
C PRO A 247 17.79 19.75 -0.34
N TYR A 248 18.40 18.76 0.32
CA TYR A 248 18.72 17.46 -0.29
C TYR A 248 17.48 16.54 -0.45
N VAL A 249 16.46 16.74 0.39
CA VAL A 249 15.19 16.01 0.34
C VAL A 249 14.05 17.00 0.16
N SER A 250 13.13 16.74 -0.77
CA SER A 250 11.98 17.62 -1.03
C SER A 250 10.69 17.12 -0.37
N CYS A 251 9.74 18.04 -0.12
CA CYS A 251 8.37 17.72 0.29
C CYS A 251 7.38 17.87 -0.88
N ILE A 252 7.85 17.69 -2.12
CA ILE A 252 7.03 17.84 -3.33
C ILE A 252 6.46 16.47 -3.71
N PRO A 253 5.13 16.25 -3.58
CA PRO A 253 4.56 14.95 -3.84
C PRO A 253 4.35 14.69 -5.34
N PHE A 254 4.29 13.42 -5.71
CA PHE A 254 3.68 12.98 -6.95
C PHE A 254 2.15 12.95 -6.77
N VAL A 255 1.41 13.48 -7.73
CA VAL A 255 -0.06 13.46 -7.72
C VAL A 255 -0.62 12.93 -9.04
N LEU A 256 -1.63 12.06 -8.96
CA LEU A 256 -2.25 11.43 -10.12
C LEU A 256 -3.76 11.36 -9.95
N HIS A 257 -4.48 11.65 -11.03
CA HIS A 257 -5.89 11.30 -11.19
C HIS A 257 -6.00 10.10 -12.11
N HIS A 258 -6.81 9.13 -11.70
CA HIS A 258 -7.14 7.94 -12.47
C HIS A 258 -8.66 7.74 -12.43
N ARG A 259 -9.27 7.52 -13.60
CA ARG A 259 -10.68 7.18 -13.69
C ARG A 259 -10.83 5.67 -13.85
N LEU A 260 -11.55 5.06 -12.92
CA LEU A 260 -11.81 3.62 -12.92
C LEU A 260 -12.55 3.16 -14.18
N SER A 261 -12.23 1.95 -14.58
CA SER A 261 -12.78 1.23 -15.73
C SER A 261 -13.45 -0.07 -15.28
N SER A 262 -14.22 -0.69 -16.18
CA SER A 262 -14.89 -1.98 -15.92
C SER A 262 -13.92 -3.15 -15.73
N SER A 263 -12.68 -3.02 -16.20
CA SER A 263 -11.62 -4.02 -15.99
C SER A 263 -10.98 -3.93 -14.61
N ASP A 264 -11.20 -2.85 -13.86
CA ASP A 264 -10.56 -2.66 -12.57
C ASP A 264 -11.26 -3.46 -11.48
N ARG A 265 -10.48 -4.10 -10.61
CA ARG A 265 -11.01 -5.04 -9.60
C ARG A 265 -10.76 -4.57 -8.17
N PHE A 266 -9.51 -4.23 -7.85
CA PHE A 266 -9.13 -3.77 -6.51
C PHE A 266 -7.85 -2.93 -6.55
N LEU A 267 -7.62 -2.17 -5.49
CA LEU A 267 -6.42 -1.38 -5.26
C LEU A 267 -5.68 -1.92 -4.02
N VAL A 268 -4.36 -1.89 -4.05
CA VAL A 268 -3.50 -2.20 -2.89
C VAL A 268 -2.64 -0.98 -2.59
N LEU A 269 -2.73 -0.48 -1.37
CA LEU A 269 -1.83 0.53 -0.84
C LEU A 269 -0.89 -0.17 0.14
N SER A 270 0.41 0.07 0.03
CA SER A 270 1.37 -0.52 0.95
C SER A 270 2.63 0.29 1.13
N SER A 271 3.29 0.10 2.28
CA SER A 271 4.65 0.58 2.51
C SER A 271 5.67 -0.17 1.65
N ASP A 272 6.86 0.40 1.52
CA ASP A 272 7.99 -0.13 0.77
C ASP A 272 8.46 -1.50 1.27
N GLY A 273 8.33 -1.76 2.58
CA GLY A 273 8.67 -3.04 3.22
C GLY A 273 8.05 -4.26 2.51
N LEU A 274 6.86 -4.11 1.92
CA LEU A 274 6.23 -5.19 1.14
C LEU A 274 7.06 -5.56 -0.10
N TYR A 275 7.56 -4.55 -0.80
CA TYR A 275 8.20 -4.69 -2.11
C TYR A 275 9.67 -5.12 -2.02
N GLN A 276 10.22 -5.25 -0.82
CA GLN A 276 11.49 -5.94 -0.58
C GLN A 276 11.37 -7.46 -0.83
N TYR A 277 10.14 -8.00 -0.83
CA TYR A 277 9.85 -9.43 -0.97
C TYR A 277 8.88 -9.78 -2.09
N PHE A 278 8.13 -8.79 -2.63
CA PHE A 278 7.14 -9.01 -3.68
C PHE A 278 7.32 -8.06 -4.86
N SER A 279 7.05 -8.56 -6.07
CA SER A 279 6.77 -7.68 -7.22
C SER A 279 5.31 -7.21 -7.23
N ASN A 280 5.02 -6.13 -7.96
CA ASN A 280 3.64 -5.63 -8.13
C ASN A 280 2.69 -6.72 -8.68
N GLU A 281 3.17 -7.52 -9.63
CA GLU A 281 2.42 -8.64 -10.22
C GLU A 281 2.18 -9.76 -9.21
N GLU A 282 3.15 -10.05 -8.36
CA GLU A 282 2.98 -11.03 -7.29
C GLU A 282 1.94 -10.57 -6.28
N VAL A 283 1.99 -9.31 -5.83
CA VAL A 283 0.99 -8.73 -4.92
C VAL A 283 -0.42 -8.91 -5.50
N VAL A 284 -0.63 -8.48 -6.74
CA VAL A 284 -1.94 -8.60 -7.40
C VAL A 284 -2.36 -10.06 -7.55
N ALA A 285 -1.44 -10.97 -7.90
CA ALA A 285 -1.77 -12.38 -8.06
C ALA A 285 -2.12 -13.07 -6.74
N HIS A 286 -1.38 -12.77 -5.66
CA HIS A 286 -1.66 -13.29 -4.32
C HIS A 286 -3.02 -12.81 -3.80
N VAL A 287 -3.33 -11.53 -3.96
CA VAL A 287 -4.64 -10.97 -3.55
C VAL A 287 -5.77 -11.57 -4.39
N THR A 288 -5.59 -11.68 -5.71
CA THR A 288 -6.58 -12.27 -6.62
C THR A 288 -6.88 -13.71 -6.22
N TRP A 289 -5.83 -14.53 -6.07
CA TRP A 289 -5.96 -15.91 -5.65
C TRP A 289 -6.69 -16.03 -4.29
N PHE A 290 -6.33 -15.17 -3.33
CA PHE A 290 -6.92 -15.20 -2.01
C PHE A 290 -8.41 -14.82 -2.03
N MET A 291 -8.77 -13.76 -2.76
CA MET A 291 -10.17 -13.35 -2.89
C MET A 291 -11.06 -14.41 -3.57
N GLU A 292 -10.51 -15.16 -4.53
CA GLU A 292 -11.23 -16.23 -5.23
C GLU A 292 -11.39 -17.51 -4.39
N ASN A 293 -10.42 -17.82 -3.51
CA ASN A 293 -10.40 -19.07 -2.76
C ASN A 293 -10.81 -18.94 -1.28
N VAL A 294 -10.73 -17.74 -0.70
CA VAL A 294 -10.98 -17.45 0.72
C VAL A 294 -11.79 -16.15 0.85
N PRO A 295 -13.07 -16.13 0.41
CA PRO A 295 -13.85 -14.89 0.27
C PRO A 295 -14.16 -14.18 1.60
N GLU A 296 -14.09 -14.88 2.74
CA GLU A 296 -14.31 -14.31 4.08
C GLU A 296 -13.00 -13.89 4.79
N GLY A 297 -11.85 -14.20 4.21
CA GLY A 297 -10.55 -13.89 4.82
C GLY A 297 -10.12 -12.44 4.63
N ASP A 298 -8.99 -12.11 5.25
CA ASP A 298 -8.31 -10.83 5.08
C ASP A 298 -7.10 -10.96 4.13
N PRO A 299 -7.18 -10.46 2.88
CA PRO A 299 -6.08 -10.52 1.94
C PRO A 299 -4.86 -9.68 2.36
N ALA A 300 -5.05 -8.60 3.13
CA ALA A 300 -3.95 -7.78 3.62
C ALA A 300 -3.17 -8.53 4.70
N GLN A 301 -3.86 -9.19 5.64
CA GLN A 301 -3.23 -10.05 6.63
C GLN A 301 -2.51 -11.23 5.97
N TYR A 302 -3.11 -11.83 4.94
CA TYR A 302 -2.50 -12.90 4.16
C TYR A 302 -1.17 -12.46 3.51
N LEU A 303 -1.13 -11.28 2.88
CA LEU A 303 0.10 -10.75 2.28
C LEU A 303 1.21 -10.56 3.31
N ILE A 304 0.88 -10.05 4.49
CA ILE A 304 1.86 -9.86 5.58
C ILE A 304 2.38 -11.22 6.09
N ALA A 305 1.50 -12.21 6.28
CA ALA A 305 1.94 -13.55 6.68
C ALA A 305 2.87 -14.19 5.65
N GLU A 306 2.55 -14.08 4.35
CA GLU A 306 3.41 -14.57 3.28
C GLU A 306 4.75 -13.80 3.21
N LEU A 307 4.74 -12.49 3.47
CA LEU A 307 5.97 -11.70 3.60
C LEU A 307 6.85 -12.21 4.74
N LEU A 308 6.29 -12.39 5.93
CA LEU A 308 7.03 -12.85 7.10
C LEU A 308 7.63 -14.25 6.85
N PHE A 309 6.90 -15.12 6.16
CA PHE A 309 7.44 -16.41 5.72
C PHE A 309 8.61 -16.27 4.75
N ARG A 310 8.53 -15.36 3.76
CA ARG A 310 9.64 -15.06 2.83
C ARG A 310 10.83 -14.43 3.58
N ALA A 311 10.57 -13.56 4.56
CA ALA A 311 11.59 -12.93 5.39
C ALA A 311 12.33 -13.93 6.27
N ALA A 312 11.62 -14.82 6.98
CA ALA A 312 12.20 -15.89 7.78
C ALA A 312 13.11 -16.78 6.92
N LYS A 313 12.60 -17.23 5.77
CA LYS A 313 13.38 -18.05 4.83
C LYS A 313 14.62 -17.34 4.30
N LYS A 314 14.53 -16.05 3.96
CA LYS A 314 15.67 -15.24 3.48
C LYS A 314 16.76 -15.13 4.54
N ASN A 315 16.39 -15.12 5.82
CA ASN A 315 17.31 -15.07 6.95
C ASN A 315 17.70 -16.45 7.50
N GLY A 316 17.27 -17.54 6.85
CA GLY A 316 17.65 -18.90 7.23
C GLY A 316 17.04 -19.40 8.55
N MET A 317 15.93 -18.81 8.98
CA MET A 317 15.23 -19.16 10.23
C MET A 317 13.81 -19.66 9.97
N ASP A 318 13.22 -20.30 10.97
CA ASP A 318 11.81 -20.70 10.93
C ASP A 318 10.87 -19.49 11.13
N PHE A 319 9.62 -19.62 10.68
CA PHE A 319 8.62 -18.58 10.80
C PHE A 319 8.33 -18.21 12.27
N TYR A 320 8.24 -19.19 13.17
CA TYR A 320 7.97 -18.92 14.58
C TYR A 320 9.17 -18.26 15.27
N GLU A 321 10.39 -18.64 14.87
CA GLU A 321 11.61 -18.00 15.36
C GLU A 321 11.63 -16.50 15.04
N LEU A 322 11.19 -16.10 13.83
CA LEU A 322 11.07 -14.69 13.45
C LEU A 322 10.01 -13.95 14.28
N LEU A 323 8.88 -14.59 14.60
CA LEU A 323 7.79 -14.00 15.37
C LEU A 323 8.16 -13.78 16.85
N ASP A 324 9.00 -14.67 17.40
CA ASP A 324 9.48 -14.58 18.78
C ASP A 324 10.54 -13.47 18.96
N ILE A 325 11.07 -12.91 17.88
CA ILE A 325 12.02 -11.79 17.95
C ILE A 325 11.32 -10.55 18.53
N PRO A 326 11.90 -9.93 19.58
CA PRO A 326 11.38 -8.70 20.17
C PRO A 326 11.25 -7.57 19.14
N GLN A 327 10.24 -6.72 19.30
CA GLN A 327 9.90 -5.66 18.34
C GLN A 327 11.07 -4.71 18.00
N GLY A 328 12.02 -4.48 18.94
CA GLY A 328 13.19 -3.63 18.69
C GLY A 328 14.25 -4.27 17.77
N ASP A 329 14.38 -5.60 17.79
CA ASP A 329 15.36 -6.33 16.99
C ASP A 329 14.81 -6.79 15.64
N ARG A 330 13.48 -6.79 15.48
CA ARG A 330 12.80 -7.27 14.28
C ARG A 330 13.19 -6.50 13.01
N ARG A 331 13.48 -5.20 13.14
CA ARG A 331 13.96 -4.33 12.05
C ARG A 331 15.29 -4.78 11.41
N LYS A 332 16.02 -5.70 12.05
CA LYS A 332 17.22 -6.32 11.45
C LYS A 332 16.88 -7.33 10.35
N TYR A 333 15.65 -7.84 10.32
CA TYR A 333 15.25 -8.97 9.47
C TYR A 333 14.28 -8.56 8.36
N HIS A 334 13.37 -7.63 8.64
CA HIS A 334 12.45 -7.00 7.69
C HIS A 334 12.06 -5.61 8.17
N ASP A 335 11.58 -4.76 7.25
CA ASP A 335 11.05 -3.44 7.59
C ASP A 335 9.61 -3.51 8.11
N ASP A 336 9.11 -2.41 8.67
CA ASP A 336 7.71 -2.29 9.07
C ASP A 336 6.80 -2.36 7.84
N VAL A 337 5.77 -3.22 7.87
CA VAL A 337 4.91 -3.44 6.70
C VAL A 337 3.49 -3.02 7.02
N SER A 338 2.90 -2.16 6.19
CA SER A 338 1.48 -1.83 6.23
C SER A 338 0.86 -2.10 4.87
N VAL A 339 -0.30 -2.77 4.86
CA VAL A 339 -1.04 -3.11 3.64
C VAL A 339 -2.51 -2.77 3.82
N MET A 340 -3.08 -2.10 2.82
CA MET A 340 -4.52 -1.87 2.69
C MET A 340 -5.00 -2.37 1.33
N VAL A 341 -6.00 -3.25 1.34
CA VAL A 341 -6.64 -3.74 0.11
C VAL A 341 -8.04 -3.14 0.02
N VAL A 342 -8.32 -2.47 -1.09
CA VAL A 342 -9.62 -1.82 -1.38
C VAL A 342 -10.23 -2.54 -2.58
N SER A 343 -11.21 -3.40 -2.32
CA SER A 343 -12.01 -4.03 -3.38
C SER A 343 -13.05 -3.05 -3.91
N LEU A 344 -13.16 -2.95 -5.24
CA LEU A 344 -14.18 -2.15 -5.91
C LEU A 344 -15.59 -2.76 -5.78
N GLU A 345 -15.69 -3.97 -5.23
CA GLU A 345 -16.96 -4.59 -4.81
C GLU A 345 -17.42 -4.10 -3.41
N GLY A 346 -16.71 -3.15 -2.79
CA GLY A 346 -17.16 -2.47 -1.58
C GLY A 346 -16.56 -2.98 -0.26
N ARG A 347 -15.42 -3.67 -0.30
CA ARG A 347 -14.73 -4.20 0.89
C ARG A 347 -13.34 -3.57 1.05
N ILE A 348 -12.97 -3.27 2.29
CA ILE A 348 -11.66 -2.69 2.64
C ILE A 348 -11.05 -3.49 3.78
N TRP A 349 -9.80 -3.92 3.58
CA TRP A 349 -9.00 -4.63 4.57
C TRP A 349 -7.73 -3.84 4.88
N ARG A 350 -7.28 -3.91 6.14
CA ARG A 350 -6.10 -3.18 6.63
C ARG A 350 -5.36 -4.06 7.61
N SER A 351 -4.07 -4.22 7.36
CA SER A 351 -3.18 -4.97 8.26
C SER A 351 -1.83 -4.28 8.34
N SER A 352 -1.15 -4.45 9.47
CA SER A 352 0.20 -3.96 9.73
C SER A 352 0.98 -5.04 10.49
N GLY A 353 2.26 -5.23 10.20
CA GLY A 353 3.08 -6.31 10.73
C GLY A 353 4.52 -5.94 10.98
#